data_AF-A0A2M7SQ00-F1
#
_entry.id   AF-A0A2M7SQ00-F1
#
_cell.length_a   1.000
_cell.length_b   1.000
_cell.length_c   1.000
_cell.angle_alpha   90.00
_cell.angle_beta   90.00
_cell.angle_gamma   90.00
#
_symmetry.space_group_name_H-M   'P 1'
#
loop_
_entity.id
_entity.type
_entity.pdbx_description
1 polymer ?
#
loop_
_entity_poly.entity_id
_entity_poly.type
_entity_poly.pdbx_seq_one_letter_code
_entity_poly.pdbx_strand_id
1 'polypeptide(L)'
;MNSRERFHATMNFGTPDHVPYFEEGLREEVLAAWRDQGLTSDFDLARLFASDEREEIVLDVDPHPWPKRWPTTLAELKAFRRRLNPNDPSRLPENWQARLPAWKERDHMLMARLHHGFFLSM
;
A
#
# COMPACT_ATOMS: atom_id res chain seq x y z
N MET A 1 -9.63 -16.49 -12.57
CA MET A 1 -8.49 -15.59 -12.74
C MET A 1 -8.08 -15.12 -11.35
N ASN A 2 -6.79 -15.13 -11.01
CA ASN A 2 -6.31 -14.61 -9.72
C ASN A 2 -6.22 -13.08 -9.73
N SER A 3 -6.01 -12.44 -8.58
CA SER A 3 -5.99 -10.97 -8.47
C SER A 3 -4.85 -10.34 -9.28
N ARG A 4 -3.70 -11.00 -9.40
CA ARG A 4 -2.58 -10.54 -10.24
C ARG A 4 -2.92 -10.55 -11.73
N GLU A 5 -3.45 -11.66 -12.23
CA GLU A 5 -3.90 -11.82 -13.61
C GLU A 5 -5.00 -10.81 -13.95
N ARG A 6 -5.96 -10.63 -13.05
CA ARG A 6 -7.06 -9.65 -13.19
C ARG A 6 -6.53 -8.24 -13.33
N PHE A 7 -5.66 -7.83 -12.42
CA PHE A 7 -5.02 -6.51 -12.46
C PHE A 7 -4.28 -6.29 -13.78
N HIS A 8 -3.48 -7.26 -14.23
CA HIS A 8 -2.80 -7.17 -15.52
C HIS A 8 -3.76 -7.10 -16.71
N ALA A 9 -4.83 -7.89 -16.72
CA ALA A 9 -5.84 -7.84 -17.77
C ALA A 9 -6.53 -6.46 -17.82
N THR A 10 -6.91 -5.91 -16.67
CA THR A 10 -7.53 -4.57 -16.58
C THR A 10 -6.59 -3.48 -17.05
N MET A 11 -5.34 -3.43 -16.56
CA MET A 11 -4.39 -2.37 -16.90
C MET A 11 -3.92 -2.42 -18.36
N ASN A 12 -4.05 -3.58 -19.02
CA ASN A 12 -3.76 -3.74 -20.45
C ASN A 12 -5.01 -3.66 -21.33
N PHE A 13 -6.15 -3.16 -20.82
CA PHE A 13 -7.42 -3.03 -21.56
C PHE A 13 -7.93 -4.35 -22.15
N GLY A 14 -7.67 -5.47 -21.46
CA GLY A 14 -8.19 -6.79 -21.81
C GLY A 14 -9.59 -7.05 -21.27
N THR A 15 -9.96 -8.33 -21.17
CA THR A 15 -11.28 -8.80 -20.70
C THR A 15 -11.14 -9.55 -19.37
N PRO A 16 -11.02 -8.84 -18.23
CA PRO A 16 -11.00 -9.50 -16.94
C PRO A 16 -12.38 -10.11 -16.60
N ASP A 17 -12.41 -11.06 -15.67
CA ASP A 17 -13.65 -11.69 -15.18
C ASP A 17 -14.51 -10.72 -14.36
N HIS A 18 -13.89 -9.75 -13.67
CA HIS A 18 -14.50 -8.54 -13.12
C HIS A 18 -13.46 -7.43 -12.94
N VAL A 19 -13.90 -6.21 -12.66
CA VAL A 19 -13.02 -5.07 -12.35
C VAL A 19 -12.37 -5.29 -10.98
N PRO A 20 -11.03 -5.14 -10.83
CA PRO A 20 -10.37 -5.25 -9.55
C PRO A 20 -10.98 -4.33 -8.48
N TYR A 21 -11.22 -4.86 -7.29
CA TYR A 21 -11.75 -4.12 -6.15
C TYR A 21 -10.84 -4.25 -4.94
N PHE A 22 -10.28 -3.14 -4.47
CA PHE A 22 -9.39 -3.10 -3.31
C PHE A 22 -10.03 -2.25 -2.19
N GLU A 23 -10.23 -2.84 -1.01
CA GLU A 23 -10.81 -2.11 0.13
C GLU A 23 -9.79 -1.20 0.82
N GLU A 24 -10.17 0.01 1.22
CA GLU A 24 -9.31 0.95 2.00
C GLU A 24 -9.49 0.75 3.52
N GLY A 25 -9.91 -0.45 3.92
CA GLY A 25 -10.26 -0.78 5.30
C GLY A 25 -11.64 -0.26 5.72
N LEU A 26 -12.12 -0.79 6.83
CA LEU A 26 -13.36 -0.38 7.48
C LEU A 26 -13.01 0.44 8.73
N ARG A 27 -13.79 1.49 9.00
CA ARG A 27 -13.61 2.32 10.19
C ARG A 27 -13.76 1.49 11.46
N GLU A 28 -12.91 1.71 12.44
CA GLU A 28 -12.93 0.98 13.71
C GLU A 28 -14.29 1.08 14.41
N GLU A 29 -14.94 2.24 14.35
CA GLU A 29 -16.26 2.46 14.95
C GLU A 29 -17.36 1.68 14.24
N VAL A 30 -17.24 1.49 12.92
CA VAL A 30 -18.18 0.65 12.14
C VAL A 30 -18.00 -0.82 12.53
N LEU A 31 -16.75 -1.28 12.63
CA LEU A 31 -16.45 -2.63 13.07
C LEU A 31 -16.94 -2.89 14.50
N ALA A 32 -16.80 -1.92 15.40
CA ALA A 32 -17.34 -1.99 16.76
C ALA A 32 -18.88 -2.10 16.75
N ALA A 33 -19.56 -1.23 16.00
CA ALA A 33 -21.02 -1.25 15.89
C ALA A 33 -21.54 -2.57 15.32
N TRP A 34 -20.87 -3.15 14.32
CA TRP A 34 -21.27 -4.45 13.76
C TRP A 34 -21.06 -5.60 14.73
N ARG A 35 -19.99 -5.59 15.52
CA ARG A 35 -19.78 -6.58 16.59
C ARG A 35 -20.89 -6.51 17.64
N ASP A 36 -21.31 -5.31 18.04
CA ASP A 36 -22.45 -5.12 18.94
C ASP A 36 -23.78 -5.60 18.33
N GLN A 37 -23.90 -5.58 17.00
CA GLN A 37 -25.06 -6.10 16.25
C GLN A 37 -24.99 -7.61 15.98
N GLY A 38 -23.93 -8.30 16.43
CA GLY A 38 -23.80 -9.75 16.34
C GLY A 38 -22.80 -10.26 15.30
N LEU A 39 -21.98 -9.40 14.69
CA LEU A 39 -20.85 -9.84 13.87
C LEU A 39 -19.82 -10.54 14.76
N THR A 40 -19.54 -11.81 14.48
CA THR A 40 -18.56 -12.57 15.26
C THR A 40 -17.13 -12.10 14.96
N SER A 41 -16.26 -12.17 15.96
CA SER A 41 -14.87 -11.70 15.84
C SER A 41 -14.01 -12.51 14.86
N ASP A 42 -14.43 -13.74 14.55
CA ASP A 42 -13.80 -14.65 13.59
C ASP A 42 -14.38 -14.52 12.17
N PHE A 43 -15.36 -13.64 11.97
CA PHE A 43 -15.95 -13.44 10.65
C PHE A 43 -14.97 -12.75 9.71
N ASP A 44 -14.63 -13.44 8.63
CA ASP A 44 -13.79 -12.90 7.56
C ASP A 44 -14.61 -11.96 6.67
N LEU A 45 -14.53 -10.65 6.98
CA LEU A 45 -15.23 -9.60 6.23
C LEU A 45 -14.82 -9.55 4.76
N ALA A 46 -13.60 -10.00 4.40
CA ALA A 46 -13.15 -10.09 3.02
C ALA A 46 -13.93 -11.14 2.20
N ARG A 47 -14.69 -12.04 2.85
CA ARG A 47 -15.62 -12.97 2.16
C ARG A 47 -16.96 -12.33 1.86
N LEU A 48 -17.36 -11.29 2.61
CA LEU A 48 -18.60 -10.57 2.37
C LEU A 48 -18.41 -9.54 1.25
N PHE A 49 -17.31 -8.80 1.31
CA PHE A 49 -16.91 -7.85 0.28
C PHE A 49 -15.90 -8.55 -0.61
N ALA A 50 -16.31 -8.94 -1.82
CA ALA A 50 -15.49 -9.66 -2.81
C ALA A 50 -14.30 -8.80 -3.30
N SER A 51 -13.39 -8.50 -2.39
CA SER A 51 -12.19 -7.72 -2.59
C SER A 51 -11.07 -8.61 -3.08
N ASP A 52 -10.25 -8.03 -3.94
CA ASP A 52 -9.07 -8.64 -4.48
C ASP A 52 -7.95 -8.70 -3.45
N GLU A 53 -7.27 -9.85 -3.42
CA GLU A 53 -6.13 -10.05 -2.56
C GLU A 53 -4.98 -9.14 -3.00
N ARG A 54 -4.41 -8.44 -2.01
CA ARG A 54 -3.23 -7.61 -2.19
C ARG A 54 -2.32 -7.70 -0.99
N GLU A 55 -1.04 -7.53 -1.24
CA GLU A 55 -0.04 -7.29 -0.22
C GLU A 55 0.53 -5.89 -0.43
N GLU A 56 0.56 -5.11 0.65
CA GLU A 56 1.08 -3.76 0.62
C GLU A 56 2.55 -3.72 1.07
N ILE A 57 3.36 -3.04 0.29
CA ILE A 57 4.77 -2.77 0.55
C ILE A 57 4.88 -1.34 1.05
N VAL A 58 5.10 -1.19 2.35
CA VAL A 58 5.35 0.11 2.98
C VAL A 58 6.83 0.45 2.82
N LEU A 59 7.12 1.50 2.07
CA LEU A 59 8.48 2.01 1.87
C LEU A 59 8.70 3.24 2.76
N ASP A 60 9.93 3.45 3.18
CA ASP A 60 10.32 4.74 3.74
C ASP A 60 10.44 5.78 2.62
N VAL A 61 9.44 6.63 2.53
CA VAL A 61 9.35 7.72 1.55
C VAL A 61 9.74 9.08 2.13
N ASP A 62 10.18 9.10 3.39
CA ASP A 62 10.40 10.32 4.14
C ASP A 62 11.82 10.88 3.94
N PRO A 63 12.00 12.20 4.15
CA PRO A 63 13.31 12.82 4.05
C PRO A 63 14.21 12.46 5.24
N HIS A 64 15.41 11.97 4.95
CA HIS A 64 16.43 11.67 5.95
C HIS A 64 17.69 12.54 5.80
N PRO A 65 18.12 13.25 6.86
CA PRO A 65 17.38 13.44 8.12
C PRO A 65 16.12 14.31 7.91
N TRP A 66 15.19 14.27 8.87
CA TRP A 66 13.98 15.10 8.80
C TRP A 66 14.34 16.60 8.76
N PRO A 67 13.72 17.40 7.88
CA PRO A 67 14.02 18.82 7.78
C PRO A 67 13.51 19.61 9.01
N LYS A 68 14.29 20.57 9.49
CA LYS A 68 13.82 21.55 10.49
C LYS A 68 12.84 22.57 9.90
N ARG A 69 12.95 22.83 8.59
CA ARG A 69 12.04 23.68 7.80
C ARG A 69 12.00 23.18 6.36
N TRP A 70 10.87 23.36 5.71
CA TRP A 70 10.72 23.05 4.29
C TRP A 70 11.52 24.02 3.42
N PRO A 71 11.98 23.57 2.23
CA PRO A 71 12.69 24.44 1.30
C PRO A 71 11.75 25.51 0.75
N THR A 72 12.19 26.76 0.74
CA THR A 72 11.41 27.91 0.23
C THR A 72 11.99 28.52 -1.04
N THR A 73 13.13 28.01 -1.50
CA THR A 73 13.76 28.42 -2.76
C THR A 73 14.10 27.21 -3.63
N LEU A 74 14.27 27.44 -4.94
CA LEU A 74 14.67 26.37 -5.86
C LEU A 74 16.04 25.77 -5.51
N ALA A 75 16.97 26.59 -5.03
CA ALA A 75 18.29 26.11 -4.59
C ALA A 75 18.16 25.19 -3.37
N GLU A 76 17.31 25.56 -2.41
CA GLU A 76 17.00 24.73 -1.24
C GLU A 76 16.28 23.44 -1.64
N LEU A 77 15.34 23.48 -2.59
CA LEU A 77 14.65 22.29 -3.09
C LEU A 77 15.63 21.32 -3.78
N LYS A 78 16.57 21.84 -4.58
CA LYS A 78 17.64 21.03 -5.19
C LYS A 78 18.52 20.37 -4.13
N ALA A 79 18.86 21.08 -3.05
CA ALA A 79 19.60 20.52 -1.93
C ALA A 79 18.78 19.48 -1.16
N PHE A 80 17.47 19.71 -1.01
CA PHE A 80 16.53 18.82 -0.31
C PHE A 80 16.46 17.42 -0.94
N ARG A 81 16.57 17.31 -2.27
CA ARG A 81 16.59 16.02 -2.99
C ARG A 81 17.58 15.01 -2.42
N ARG A 82 18.70 15.46 -1.84
CA ARG A 82 19.71 14.57 -1.23
C ARG A 82 19.17 13.78 -0.03
N ARG A 83 18.11 14.29 0.63
CA ARG A 83 17.44 13.63 1.76
C ARG A 83 16.48 12.52 1.33
N LEU A 84 16.19 12.44 0.03
CA LEU A 84 15.25 11.49 -0.56
C LEU A 84 16.00 10.49 -1.46
N ASN A 85 17.17 10.00 -1.04
CA ASN A 85 17.97 9.07 -1.83
C ASN A 85 17.20 7.73 -2.03
N PRO A 86 16.72 7.40 -3.24
CA PRO A 86 15.93 6.19 -3.46
C PRO A 86 16.76 4.90 -3.40
N ASN A 87 18.09 5.00 -3.49
CA ASN A 87 19.00 3.85 -3.45
C ASN A 87 19.45 3.50 -2.03
N ASP A 88 18.93 4.19 -1.01
CA ASP A 88 19.23 3.87 0.38
C ASP A 88 18.50 2.57 0.77
N PRO A 89 19.22 1.48 1.08
CA PRO A 89 18.60 0.19 1.40
C PRO A 89 17.78 0.22 2.68
N SER A 90 18.00 1.18 3.57
CA SER A 90 17.17 1.36 4.78
C SER A 90 15.73 1.75 4.47
N ARG A 91 15.44 2.15 3.22
CA ARG A 91 14.07 2.48 2.79
C ARG A 91 13.18 1.29 2.49
N LEU A 92 13.77 0.11 2.41
CA LEU A 92 13.05 -1.13 2.15
C LEU A 92 12.63 -1.77 3.48
N PRO A 93 11.49 -2.47 3.52
CA PRO A 93 11.08 -3.24 4.70
C PRO A 93 12.14 -4.22 5.17
N GLU A 94 12.09 -4.53 6.46
CA GLU A 94 12.82 -5.66 7.02
C GLU A 94 12.51 -6.95 6.23
N ASN A 95 13.53 -7.80 6.08
CA ASN A 95 13.45 -9.06 5.35
C ASN A 95 13.12 -8.93 3.85
N TRP A 96 13.35 -7.76 3.23
CA TRP A 96 13.13 -7.53 1.79
C TRP A 96 13.65 -8.67 0.91
N GLN A 97 14.92 -9.07 1.09
CA GLN A 97 15.57 -10.11 0.28
C GLN A 97 14.88 -11.47 0.43
N ALA A 98 14.35 -11.79 1.62
CA ALA A 98 13.66 -13.04 1.88
C ALA A 98 12.27 -13.11 1.23
N ARG A 99 11.64 -11.96 0.99
CA ARG A 99 10.31 -11.88 0.32
C ARG A 99 10.39 -12.02 -1.20
N LEU A 100 11.52 -11.65 -1.81
CA LEU A 100 11.67 -11.62 -3.27
C LEU A 100 11.29 -12.94 -3.99
N PRO A 101 11.67 -14.15 -3.51
CA PRO A 101 11.28 -15.39 -4.18
C PRO A 101 9.75 -15.60 -4.16
N ALA A 102 9.11 -15.40 -3.01
CA ALA A 102 7.66 -15.55 -2.87
C ALA A 102 6.90 -14.54 -3.75
N TRP A 103 7.37 -13.30 -3.81
CA TRP A 103 6.76 -12.27 -4.65
C TRP A 103 6.83 -12.55 -6.15
N LYS A 104 7.81 -13.31 -6.64
CA LYS A 104 7.87 -13.68 -8.06
C LYS A 104 6.74 -14.64 -8.45
N GLU A 105 6.47 -15.61 -7.58
CA GLU A 105 5.50 -16.69 -7.81
C GLU A 105 4.08 -16.40 -7.29
N ARG A 106 3.86 -15.22 -6.70
CA ARG A 106 2.58 -14.83 -6.10
C ARG A 106 1.42 -14.77 -7.12
N ASP A 107 0.21 -14.94 -6.59
CA ASP A 107 -1.07 -14.81 -7.29
C ASP A 107 -1.86 -13.54 -6.96
N HIS A 108 -1.37 -12.74 -6.01
CA HIS A 108 -1.96 -11.47 -5.57
C HIS A 108 -1.23 -10.24 -6.09
N MET A 109 -1.88 -9.07 -5.98
CA MET A 109 -1.26 -7.79 -6.34
C MET A 109 -0.23 -7.38 -5.26
N LEU A 110 0.89 -6.80 -5.69
CA LEU A 110 1.77 -6.04 -4.79
C LEU A 110 1.54 -4.56 -5.01
N MET A 111 1.31 -3.82 -3.92
CA MET A 111 1.08 -2.38 -3.95
C MET A 111 2.15 -1.66 -3.14
N ALA A 112 2.98 -0.84 -3.79
CA ALA A 112 3.93 0.01 -3.09
C ALA A 112 3.24 1.30 -2.63
N ARG A 113 3.21 1.56 -1.32
CA ARG A 113 2.67 2.81 -0.76
C ARG A 113 3.73 3.91 -0.91
N LEU A 114 3.41 4.94 -1.69
CA LEU A 114 4.33 6.05 -1.99
C LEU A 114 4.08 7.32 -1.15
N HIS A 115 3.05 7.32 -0.30
CA HIS A 115 2.73 8.40 0.62
C HIS A 115 1.93 7.86 1.80
N HIS A 116 2.03 8.51 2.97
CA HIS A 116 1.31 8.10 4.18
C HIS A 116 -0.19 8.43 4.17
N GLY A 117 -0.70 8.99 3.08
CA GLY A 117 -2.05 9.57 3.00
C GLY A 117 -2.04 11.08 3.21
N PHE A 118 -2.82 11.80 2.40
CA PHE A 118 -2.86 13.27 2.38
C PHE A 118 -3.20 13.90 3.74
N PHE A 119 -3.95 13.20 4.59
CA PHE A 119 -4.39 13.67 5.91
C PHE A 119 -3.51 13.20 7.07
N LEU A 120 -2.54 12.32 6.83
CA LEU A 120 -1.64 11.77 7.86
C LEU A 120 -0.22 12.36 7.76
N SER A 121 0.03 13.23 6.78
CA SER A 121 1.32 13.88 6.54
C SER A 121 1.41 15.33 7.05
N MET A 122 0.56 15.73 8.03
CA MET A 122 0.61 17.06 8.65
C MET A 122 1.55 17.12 9.85
#